data_AF-A0A4R2MSD9-F1
#
_entry.id   AF-A0A4R2MSD9-F1
#
_cell.length_a   1.000
_cell.length_b   1.000
_cell.length_c   1.000
_cell.angle_alpha   90.00
_cell.angle_beta   90.00
_cell.angle_gamma   90.00
#
_symmetry.space_group_name_H-M   'P 1'
#
loop_
_entity.id
_entity.type
_entity.pdbx_description
1 polymer ?
#
loop_
_entity_poly.entity_id
_entity_poly.type
_entity_poly.pdbx_seq_one_letter_code
_entity_poly.pdbx_strand_id
1 'polypeptide(L)'
;MKDKYKIYLGSETEPNTYEGKIEQDLLYDAYGNIREDLELLNSNLGNSLACMRSLGLCHAVLARRALLRNNDIELFRQHCYTAAKLCVLGDDGWTVTYDFFALMSDNQRVINSIISDILGADYDKYDRKDLYPFFFKNKRLAISSKNWEELKERSQRFLDDEKNYPKAKKYKPYIPEHEFYVSLCDGNVEGMHNALEKLLDLKIAKRRVRGYCVNFSWFLNVIVLELGKIASIHGFDVGIDHPTAPKELIEYKPLAHYEDPYDFMKEYDFNKPHQEWIDMWQERHKQAKAKQEEIESKKLKNRILSWFRK
;
A
#
# COMPACT_ATOMS: atom_id res chain seq x y z
N MET A 1 -27.21 -5.90 9.86
CA MET A 1 -25.90 -5.22 9.91
C MET A 1 -25.83 -4.22 8.77
N LYS A 2 -26.30 -2.99 8.97
CA LYS A 2 -26.33 -1.96 7.91
C LYS A 2 -25.39 -0.81 8.31
N ASP A 3 -24.53 -0.43 7.36
CA ASP A 3 -23.90 0.90 7.24
C ASP A 3 -22.65 1.26 8.07
N LYS A 4 -21.84 0.29 8.54
CA LYS A 4 -20.64 0.56 9.38
C LYS A 4 -19.57 1.45 8.71
N TYR A 5 -19.29 1.24 7.42
CA TYR A 5 -18.25 1.98 6.69
C TYR A 5 -18.79 3.07 5.74
N LYS A 6 -20.04 3.52 5.94
CA LYS A 6 -20.67 4.56 5.11
C LYS A 6 -20.51 5.98 5.67
N ILE A 7 -19.63 6.16 6.65
CA ILE A 7 -19.36 7.47 7.27
C ILE A 7 -18.18 8.11 6.53
N TYR A 8 -18.41 9.27 5.92
CA TYR A 8 -17.45 9.95 5.06
C TYR A 8 -16.70 11.05 5.81
N LEU A 9 -15.42 11.26 5.47
CA LEU A 9 -14.60 12.37 5.98
C LEU A 9 -15.05 13.71 5.37
N GLY A 10 -16.22 14.16 5.81
CA GLY A 10 -16.73 15.50 5.58
C GLY A 10 -17.61 15.68 4.36
N SER A 11 -18.58 14.80 4.16
CA SER A 11 -19.82 15.17 3.48
C SER A 11 -21.03 14.60 4.21
N GLU A 12 -21.98 15.48 4.54
CA GLU A 12 -23.38 15.15 4.80
C GLU A 12 -24.12 14.73 3.51
N THR A 13 -23.38 14.37 2.45
CA THR A 13 -24.00 13.99 1.18
C THR A 13 -24.08 12.48 1.11
N GLU A 14 -25.33 12.01 1.07
CA GLU A 14 -25.71 10.64 0.76
C GLU A 14 -24.92 10.05 -0.43
N PRO A 15 -24.86 8.71 -0.55
CA PRO A 15 -24.15 7.98 -1.63
C PRO A 15 -24.64 8.23 -3.07
N ASN A 16 -25.44 9.27 -3.34
CA ASN A 16 -26.14 9.50 -4.61
C ASN A 16 -25.48 10.52 -5.56
N THR A 17 -24.25 10.97 -5.31
CA THR A 17 -23.57 11.93 -6.21
C THR A 17 -22.26 11.37 -6.73
N TYR A 18 -22.15 11.14 -8.05
CA TYR A 18 -20.91 10.96 -8.84
C TYR A 18 -19.96 9.78 -8.46
N GLU A 19 -19.89 9.42 -7.19
CA GLU A 19 -18.90 8.54 -6.56
C GLU A 19 -19.33 7.07 -6.56
N GLY A 20 -20.64 6.80 -6.54
CA GLY A 20 -21.18 5.46 -6.84
C GLY A 20 -20.97 5.05 -8.29
N LYS A 21 -20.93 6.02 -9.21
CA LYS A 21 -20.52 5.81 -10.62
C LYS A 21 -19.02 5.55 -10.71
N ILE A 22 -18.19 6.35 -10.02
CA ILE A 22 -16.74 6.10 -9.90
C ILE A 22 -16.46 4.69 -9.33
N GLU A 23 -17.23 4.21 -8.34
CA GLU A 23 -17.05 2.85 -7.81
C GLU A 23 -17.37 1.77 -8.87
N GLN A 24 -18.45 1.92 -9.64
CA GLN A 24 -18.79 0.98 -10.72
C GLN A 24 -17.77 1.03 -11.86
N ASP A 25 -17.31 2.23 -12.23
CA ASP A 25 -16.32 2.43 -13.28
C ASP A 25 -14.96 1.86 -12.84
N LEU A 26 -14.49 2.14 -11.62
CA LEU A 26 -13.26 1.57 -11.05
C LEU A 26 -13.32 0.04 -10.94
N LEU A 27 -14.48 -0.52 -10.65
CA LEU A 27 -14.67 -1.98 -10.61
C LEU A 27 -14.65 -2.58 -12.01
N TYR A 28 -15.35 -1.98 -12.97
CA TYR A 28 -15.36 -2.42 -14.37
C TYR A 28 -13.95 -2.37 -14.97
N ASP A 29 -13.24 -1.26 -14.74
CA ASP A 29 -11.85 -1.09 -15.16
C ASP A 29 -10.93 -2.11 -14.48
N ALA A 30 -11.13 -2.39 -13.18
CA ALA A 30 -10.34 -3.40 -12.47
C ALA A 30 -10.51 -4.81 -13.09
N TYR A 31 -11.74 -5.24 -13.39
CA TYR A 31 -11.96 -6.56 -13.99
C TYR A 31 -11.46 -6.65 -15.44
N GLY A 32 -11.58 -5.57 -16.21
CA GLY A 32 -11.02 -5.48 -17.56
C GLY A 32 -9.49 -5.63 -17.54
N ASN A 33 -8.84 -4.85 -16.68
CA ASN A 33 -7.38 -4.87 -16.54
C ASN A 33 -6.86 -6.22 -16.04
N ILE A 34 -7.55 -6.89 -15.09
CA ILE A 34 -7.12 -8.21 -14.59
C ILE A 34 -6.97 -9.22 -15.72
N ARG A 35 -7.94 -9.29 -16.63
CA ARG A 35 -7.89 -10.28 -17.71
C ARG A 35 -6.73 -10.02 -18.66
N GLU A 36 -6.56 -8.79 -19.11
CA GLU A 36 -5.50 -8.40 -20.04
C GLU A 36 -4.11 -8.59 -19.41
N ASP A 37 -3.94 -8.17 -18.16
CA ASP A 37 -2.70 -8.36 -17.41
C ASP A 37 -2.35 -9.85 -17.26
N LEU A 38 -3.34 -10.71 -16.97
CA LEU A 38 -3.13 -12.15 -16.88
C LEU A 38 -2.80 -12.78 -18.24
N GLU A 39 -3.42 -12.33 -19.33
CA GLU A 39 -3.08 -12.79 -20.69
C GLU A 39 -1.62 -12.46 -21.05
N LEU A 40 -1.15 -11.25 -20.70
CA LEU A 40 0.24 -10.83 -20.87
C LEU A 40 1.21 -11.64 -19.99
N LEU A 41 0.88 -11.82 -18.70
CA LEU A 41 1.69 -12.61 -17.77
C LEU A 41 1.80 -14.07 -18.20
N ASN A 42 0.69 -14.69 -18.60
CA ASN A 42 0.67 -16.09 -19.06
C ASN A 42 1.44 -16.30 -20.36
N SER A 43 1.44 -15.30 -21.25
CA SER A 43 2.22 -15.34 -22.49
C SER A 43 3.69 -14.94 -22.29
N ASN A 44 4.04 -14.41 -21.12
CA ASN A 44 5.33 -13.75 -20.84
C ASN A 44 5.66 -12.62 -21.82
N LEU A 45 4.63 -12.00 -22.41
CA LEU A 45 4.77 -10.87 -23.32
C LEU A 45 4.40 -9.56 -22.61
N GLY A 46 4.84 -8.43 -23.17
CA GLY A 46 4.66 -7.13 -22.54
C GLY A 46 5.55 -6.94 -21.31
N ASN A 47 5.13 -6.06 -20.39
CA ASN A 47 5.86 -5.75 -19.16
C ASN A 47 5.21 -6.45 -17.96
N SER A 48 5.74 -7.63 -17.60
CA SER A 48 5.20 -8.45 -16.50
C SER A 48 5.14 -7.71 -15.17
N LEU A 49 6.16 -6.91 -14.83
CA LEU A 49 6.20 -6.16 -13.57
C LEU A 49 5.12 -5.08 -13.53
N ALA A 50 4.86 -4.41 -14.66
CA ALA A 50 3.75 -3.47 -14.78
C ALA A 50 2.38 -4.17 -14.64
N CYS A 51 2.21 -5.35 -15.25
CA CYS A 51 0.99 -6.14 -15.12
C CYS A 51 0.73 -6.54 -13.67
N MET A 52 1.75 -6.98 -12.93
CA MET A 52 1.62 -7.31 -11.50
C MET A 52 1.21 -6.10 -10.66
N ARG A 53 1.80 -4.92 -10.89
CA ARG A 53 1.37 -3.68 -10.20
C ARG A 53 -0.08 -3.32 -10.50
N SER A 54 -0.48 -3.44 -11.77
CA SER A 54 -1.86 -3.20 -12.19
C SER A 54 -2.85 -4.16 -11.50
N LEU A 55 -2.53 -5.47 -11.44
CA LEU A 55 -3.28 -6.44 -10.65
C LEU A 55 -3.35 -6.05 -9.16
N GLY A 56 -2.25 -5.54 -8.60
CA GLY A 56 -2.20 -5.04 -7.22
C GLY A 56 -3.20 -3.89 -6.98
N LEU A 57 -3.28 -2.94 -7.91
CA LEU A 57 -4.28 -1.86 -7.87
C LEU A 57 -5.71 -2.38 -7.98
N CYS A 58 -5.95 -3.39 -8.81
CA CYS A 58 -7.26 -4.04 -8.90
C CYS A 58 -7.66 -4.67 -7.56
N HIS A 59 -6.74 -5.35 -6.88
CA HIS A 59 -6.99 -5.89 -5.55
C HIS A 59 -7.22 -4.82 -4.48
N ALA A 60 -6.61 -3.64 -4.61
CA ALA A 60 -6.94 -2.50 -3.74
C ALA A 60 -8.41 -2.05 -3.88
N VAL A 61 -8.96 -2.08 -5.11
CA VAL A 61 -10.39 -1.81 -5.36
C VAL A 61 -11.27 -2.92 -4.78
N LEU A 62 -10.86 -4.19 -4.90
CA LEU A 62 -11.58 -5.32 -4.32
C LEU A 62 -11.57 -5.27 -2.77
N ALA A 63 -10.46 -4.87 -2.15
CA ALA A 63 -10.37 -4.65 -0.70
C ALA A 63 -11.39 -3.59 -0.24
N ARG A 64 -11.47 -2.46 -0.95
CA ARG A 64 -12.48 -1.42 -0.71
C ARG A 64 -13.89 -2.00 -0.76
N ARG A 65 -14.21 -2.80 -1.78
CA ARG A 65 -15.53 -3.43 -1.94
C ARG A 65 -15.85 -4.38 -0.79
N ALA A 66 -14.88 -5.19 -0.36
CA ALA A 66 -15.04 -6.10 0.77
C ALA A 66 -15.48 -5.34 2.05
N LEU A 67 -14.85 -4.20 2.35
CA LEU A 67 -15.29 -3.35 3.46
C LEU A 67 -16.64 -2.67 3.20
N LEU A 68 -16.74 -1.83 2.17
CA LEU A 68 -17.89 -0.93 1.97
C LEU A 68 -19.21 -1.65 1.70
N ARG A 69 -19.17 -2.75 0.94
CA ARG A 69 -20.38 -3.44 0.47
C ARG A 69 -20.68 -4.67 1.31
N ASN A 70 -19.65 -5.43 1.67
CA ASN A 70 -19.83 -6.73 2.29
C ASN A 70 -19.61 -6.69 3.82
N ASN A 71 -18.96 -5.65 4.35
CA ASN A 71 -18.45 -5.59 5.72
C ASN A 71 -17.60 -6.83 6.06
N ASP A 72 -16.85 -7.33 5.07
CA ASP A 72 -16.07 -8.56 5.16
C ASP A 72 -14.59 -8.21 5.40
N ILE A 73 -14.19 -8.28 6.65
CA ILE A 73 -12.85 -7.90 7.10
C ILE A 73 -11.82 -8.95 6.69
N GLU A 74 -12.20 -10.24 6.67
CA GLU A 74 -11.28 -11.30 6.27
C GLU A 74 -10.95 -11.19 4.79
N LEU A 75 -11.97 -11.00 3.95
CA LEU A 75 -11.78 -10.76 2.53
C LEU A 75 -11.03 -9.45 2.26
N PHE A 76 -11.28 -8.40 3.05
CA PHE A 76 -10.49 -7.17 3.01
C PHE A 76 -9.01 -7.44 3.27
N ARG A 77 -8.67 -8.15 4.36
CA ARG A 77 -7.27 -8.50 4.68
C ARG A 77 -6.63 -9.34 3.58
N GLN A 78 -7.36 -10.31 3.03
CA GLN A 78 -6.90 -11.13 1.91
C GLN A 78 -6.61 -10.29 0.66
N HIS A 79 -7.47 -9.32 0.32
CA HIS A 79 -7.22 -8.42 -0.81
C HIS A 79 -6.09 -7.42 -0.53
N CYS A 80 -5.95 -6.91 0.69
CA CYS A 80 -4.80 -6.11 1.10
C CYS A 80 -3.49 -6.91 0.98
N TYR A 81 -3.48 -8.18 1.43
CA TYR A 81 -2.35 -9.09 1.24
C TYR A 81 -2.00 -9.25 -0.24
N THR A 82 -3.00 -9.58 -1.06
CA THR A 82 -2.81 -9.81 -2.48
C THR A 82 -2.29 -8.56 -3.18
N ALA A 83 -2.88 -7.40 -2.89
CA ALA A 83 -2.45 -6.11 -3.40
C ALA A 83 -1.01 -5.81 -3.01
N ALA A 84 -0.67 -5.91 -1.73
CA ALA A 84 0.68 -5.62 -1.25
C ALA A 84 1.73 -6.59 -1.82
N LYS A 85 1.43 -7.90 -1.88
CA LYS A 85 2.34 -8.88 -2.47
C LYS A 85 2.53 -8.62 -3.96
N LEU A 86 1.48 -8.41 -4.74
CA LEU A 86 1.59 -8.09 -6.17
C LEU A 86 2.40 -6.82 -6.43
N CYS A 87 2.24 -5.83 -5.57
CA CYS A 87 3.06 -4.64 -5.59
C CYS A 87 4.53 -4.99 -5.37
N VAL A 88 4.88 -5.77 -4.34
CA VAL A 88 6.25 -6.28 -4.14
C VAL A 88 6.75 -7.03 -5.37
N LEU A 89 5.93 -7.87 -6.00
CA LEU A 89 6.34 -8.63 -7.19
C LEU A 89 6.58 -7.76 -8.42
N GLY A 90 5.83 -6.67 -8.56
CA GLY A 90 5.89 -5.78 -9.72
C GLY A 90 6.74 -4.53 -9.52
N ASP A 91 7.33 -4.35 -8.34
CA ASP A 91 8.11 -3.16 -8.01
C ASP A 91 9.57 -3.31 -8.43
N ASP A 92 10.07 -2.35 -9.19
CA ASP A 92 11.49 -2.04 -9.33
C ASP A 92 11.91 -0.88 -8.39
N GLY A 93 10.94 -0.28 -7.67
CA GLY A 93 11.12 0.71 -6.62
C GLY A 93 9.91 1.64 -6.41
N TRP A 94 9.37 1.61 -5.19
CA TRP A 94 8.58 2.64 -4.48
C TRP A 94 7.15 2.93 -4.96
N THR A 95 6.15 2.56 -4.13
CA THR A 95 4.97 3.43 -3.92
C THR A 95 4.50 3.44 -2.46
N VAL A 96 4.13 4.62 -1.96
CA VAL A 96 3.63 4.86 -0.59
C VAL A 96 2.33 4.09 -0.30
N THR A 97 1.54 3.79 -1.34
CA THR A 97 0.28 3.05 -1.24
C THR A 97 0.49 1.60 -0.77
N TYR A 98 1.68 1.03 -0.99
CA TYR A 98 2.00 -0.34 -0.62
C TYR A 98 2.04 -0.54 0.90
N ASP A 99 2.45 0.48 1.66
CA ASP A 99 2.59 0.37 3.12
C ASP A 99 1.25 0.16 3.80
N PHE A 100 0.24 0.91 3.34
CA PHE A 100 -1.11 0.78 3.85
C PHE A 100 -1.63 -0.64 3.65
N PHE A 101 -1.49 -1.20 2.45
CA PHE A 101 -1.95 -2.56 2.16
C PHE A 101 -1.16 -3.63 2.91
N ALA A 102 0.16 -3.48 3.02
CA ALA A 102 0.99 -4.39 3.78
C ALA A 102 0.56 -4.41 5.26
N LEU A 103 0.39 -3.24 5.88
CA LEU A 103 -0.06 -3.11 7.27
C LEU A 103 -1.48 -3.65 7.46
N MET A 104 -2.43 -3.27 6.60
CA MET A 104 -3.82 -3.72 6.69
C MET A 104 -4.03 -5.19 6.34
N SER A 105 -3.04 -5.84 5.71
CA SER A 105 -3.10 -7.28 5.44
C SER A 105 -2.93 -8.12 6.70
N ASP A 106 -2.29 -7.58 7.74
CA ASP A 106 -1.80 -8.30 8.91
C ASP A 106 -0.82 -9.45 8.58
N ASN A 107 -0.28 -9.53 7.36
CA ASN A 107 0.65 -10.59 6.98
C ASN A 107 2.10 -10.20 7.31
N GLN A 108 2.71 -10.87 8.29
CA GLN A 108 4.07 -10.54 8.74
C GLN A 108 5.13 -10.60 7.63
N ARG A 109 5.03 -11.53 6.67
CA ARG A 109 6.04 -11.65 5.60
C ARG A 109 6.00 -10.43 4.67
N VAL A 110 4.80 -9.98 4.32
CA VAL A 110 4.60 -8.78 3.50
C VAL A 110 4.96 -7.50 4.28
N ILE A 111 4.66 -7.44 5.57
CA ILE A 111 5.10 -6.32 6.43
C ILE A 111 6.63 -6.26 6.50
N ASN A 112 7.30 -7.42 6.58
CA ASN A 112 8.76 -7.47 6.61
C ASN A 112 9.40 -7.06 5.28
N SER A 113 8.79 -7.38 4.13
CA SER A 113 9.35 -7.00 2.83
C SER A 113 9.35 -5.50 2.59
N ILE A 114 8.48 -4.74 3.26
CA ILE A 114 8.48 -3.28 3.15
C ILE A 114 9.49 -2.60 4.11
N ILE A 115 10.18 -3.37 4.96
CA ILE A 115 11.25 -2.87 5.85
C ILE A 115 12.64 -3.02 5.21
N SER A 116 12.83 -4.03 4.33
CA SER A 116 14.16 -4.47 3.86
C SER A 116 14.92 -3.48 2.98
N ASP A 117 14.25 -2.54 2.32
CA ASP A 117 14.82 -1.78 1.19
C ASP A 117 15.27 -0.34 1.51
N ILE A 118 15.35 0.07 2.78
CA ILE A 118 15.39 1.51 3.16
C ILE A 118 16.45 1.83 4.23
N LEU A 119 17.48 1.00 4.32
CA LEU A 119 18.71 1.37 5.04
C LEU A 119 19.73 2.07 4.12
N GLY A 120 19.31 2.47 2.90
CA GLY A 120 20.10 3.28 1.96
C GLY A 120 20.19 4.76 2.39
N ALA A 121 21.38 5.33 2.26
CA ALA A 121 21.86 6.56 2.91
C ALA A 121 21.13 7.90 2.59
N ASP A 122 20.17 7.96 1.66
CA ASP A 122 19.57 9.24 1.22
C ASP A 122 18.38 9.71 2.08
N TYR A 123 17.83 8.84 2.92
CA TYR A 123 16.69 9.18 3.80
C TYR A 123 17.10 9.80 5.14
N ASP A 124 18.39 10.00 5.37
CA ASP A 124 18.93 10.58 6.60
C ASP A 124 18.96 12.10 6.62
N LYS A 125 18.90 12.71 5.45
CA LYS A 125 18.98 14.16 5.33
C LYS A 125 17.70 14.81 5.90
N TYR A 126 17.89 15.67 6.90
CA TYR A 126 16.86 16.59 7.36
C TYR A 126 16.87 17.85 6.51
N ASP A 127 16.10 17.85 5.42
CA ASP A 127 15.94 19.01 4.53
C ASP A 127 14.66 19.79 4.88
N ARG A 128 14.81 21.02 5.37
CA ARG A 128 13.64 21.84 5.79
C ARG A 128 12.72 22.18 4.61
N LYS A 129 13.21 22.11 3.37
CA LYS A 129 12.40 22.37 2.16
C LYS A 129 11.55 21.14 1.82
N ASP A 130 12.10 19.95 1.99
CA ASP A 130 11.47 18.66 1.72
C ASP A 130 11.70 17.64 2.84
N LEU A 131 10.65 17.42 3.64
CA LEU A 131 10.69 16.49 4.77
C LEU A 131 10.11 15.12 4.43
N TYR A 132 9.61 14.89 3.21
CA TYR A 132 8.97 13.62 2.86
C TYR A 132 9.93 12.42 2.99
N PRO A 133 11.19 12.48 2.50
CA PRO A 133 12.15 11.40 2.73
C PRO A 133 12.40 11.15 4.22
N PHE A 134 12.48 12.22 5.02
CA PHE A 134 12.71 12.14 6.46
C PHE A 134 11.54 11.45 7.18
N PHE A 135 10.30 11.84 6.90
CA PHE A 135 9.09 11.24 7.45
C PHE A 135 8.91 9.79 7.00
N PHE A 136 9.23 9.51 5.74
CA PHE A 136 9.14 8.18 5.20
C PHE A 136 10.05 7.21 5.95
N LYS A 137 11.31 7.57 6.22
CA LYS A 137 12.19 6.75 7.07
C LYS A 137 11.68 6.62 8.51
N ASN A 138 11.09 7.66 9.11
CA ASN A 138 10.49 7.54 10.46
C ASN A 138 9.40 6.47 10.50
N LYS A 139 8.49 6.47 9.52
CA LYS A 139 7.45 5.42 9.40
C LYS A 139 8.07 4.03 9.29
N ARG A 140 9.12 3.84 8.49
CA ARG A 140 9.80 2.54 8.34
C ARG A 140 10.48 2.07 9.62
N LEU A 141 11.16 2.99 10.31
CA LEU A 141 11.75 2.71 11.62
C LEU A 141 10.67 2.27 12.61
N ALA A 142 9.53 2.98 12.63
CA ALA A 142 8.38 2.64 13.46
C ALA A 142 7.80 1.26 13.17
N ILE A 143 7.75 0.82 11.90
CA ILE A 143 7.30 -0.55 11.55
C ILE A 143 8.36 -1.58 11.97
N SER A 144 9.65 -1.29 11.81
CA SER A 144 10.74 -2.26 11.97
C SER A 144 11.03 -2.74 13.40
N SER A 145 10.73 -1.93 14.43
CA SER A 145 11.15 -2.13 15.83
C SER A 145 12.65 -2.23 16.11
N LYS A 146 13.54 -2.00 15.14
CA LYS A 146 15.00 -2.26 15.31
C LYS A 146 15.79 -1.11 15.91
N ASN A 147 15.44 0.15 15.61
CA ASN A 147 16.19 1.33 16.04
C ASN A 147 15.25 2.37 16.69
N TRP A 148 14.78 2.08 17.91
CA TRP A 148 13.87 2.98 18.64
C TRP A 148 14.52 4.31 19.00
N GLU A 149 15.81 4.31 19.35
CA GLU A 149 16.58 5.51 19.65
C GLU A 149 16.64 6.45 18.45
N GLU A 150 16.93 5.90 17.26
CA GLU A 150 16.99 6.66 16.01
C GLU A 150 15.63 7.26 15.67
N LEU A 151 14.54 6.47 15.75
CA LEU A 151 13.18 6.96 15.53
C LEU A 151 12.83 8.11 16.49
N LYS A 152 13.18 7.94 17.78
CA LYS A 152 12.89 8.93 18.81
C LYS A 152 13.66 10.23 18.56
N GLU A 153 14.96 10.16 18.31
CA GLU A 153 15.81 11.32 18.01
C GLU A 153 15.29 12.07 16.78
N ARG A 154 15.00 11.36 15.69
CA ARG A 154 14.47 11.94 14.46
C ARG A 154 13.12 12.60 14.68
N SER A 155 12.24 11.96 15.45
CA SER A 155 10.91 12.51 15.73
C SER A 155 10.99 13.75 16.61
N GLN A 156 11.82 13.73 17.65
CA GLN A 156 12.06 14.87 18.53
C GLN A 156 12.67 16.05 17.76
N ARG A 157 13.65 15.80 16.87
CA ARG A 157 14.25 16.82 16.02
C ARG A 157 13.21 17.59 15.20
N PHE A 158 12.23 16.89 14.61
CA PHE A 158 11.14 17.54 13.88
C PHE A 158 10.27 18.39 14.81
N LEU A 159 9.86 17.84 15.96
CA LEU A 159 9.02 18.54 16.94
C LEU A 159 9.70 19.82 17.48
N ASP A 160 10.98 19.74 17.82
CA ASP A 160 11.77 20.88 18.32
C ASP A 160 11.95 21.95 17.23
N ASP A 161 12.20 21.55 15.99
CA ASP A 161 12.31 22.47 14.86
C ASP A 161 10.98 23.19 14.59
N GLU A 162 9.84 22.48 14.61
CA GLU A 162 8.52 23.12 14.47
C GLU A 162 8.17 24.05 15.64
N LYS A 163 8.64 23.76 16.86
CA LYS A 163 8.44 24.60 18.03
C LYS A 163 9.25 25.90 17.94
N ASN A 164 10.53 25.80 17.59
CA ASN A 164 11.46 26.92 17.58
C ASN A 164 11.35 27.77 16.31
N TYR A 165 10.99 27.14 15.19
CA TYR A 165 10.92 27.77 13.88
C TYR A 165 9.70 27.26 13.12
N PRO A 166 8.48 27.68 13.52
CA PRO A 166 7.23 27.16 12.98
C PRO A 166 7.24 27.21 11.45
N LYS A 167 7.20 26.04 10.79
CA LYS A 167 7.29 25.97 9.33
C LYS A 167 6.04 26.54 8.67
N ALA A 168 6.09 26.60 7.34
CA ALA A 168 4.91 26.82 6.51
C ALA A 168 3.74 25.92 6.98
N LYS A 169 2.51 26.45 6.90
CA LYS A 169 1.27 25.78 7.33
C LYS A 169 1.10 24.33 6.83
N LYS A 170 1.88 23.89 5.82
CA LYS A 170 1.86 22.55 5.23
C LYS A 170 2.31 21.42 6.16
N TYR A 171 3.27 21.65 7.08
CA TYR A 171 3.83 20.55 7.89
C TYR A 171 3.23 20.43 9.29
N LYS A 172 2.48 21.42 9.76
CA LYS A 172 1.75 21.36 11.05
C LYS A 172 0.88 20.10 11.23
N PRO A 173 0.19 19.59 10.19
CA PRO A 173 -0.58 18.33 10.30
C PRO A 173 0.27 17.07 10.57
N TYR A 174 1.60 17.15 10.53
CA TYR A 174 2.51 16.04 10.84
C TYR A 174 2.99 16.02 12.28
N ILE A 175 2.69 17.07 13.07
CA ILE A 175 3.07 17.12 14.50
C ILE A 175 2.51 15.92 15.27
N PRO A 176 1.20 15.59 15.19
CA PRO A 176 0.66 14.49 15.98
C PRO A 176 1.28 13.12 15.64
N GLU A 177 1.62 12.88 14.38
CA GLU A 177 2.31 11.64 13.98
C GLU A 177 3.69 11.51 14.64
N HIS A 178 4.44 12.61 14.79
CA HIS A 178 5.75 12.56 15.44
C HIS A 178 5.65 12.48 16.97
N GLU A 179 4.61 13.09 17.56
CA GLU A 179 4.26 12.86 18.98
C GLU A 179 3.91 11.38 19.22
N PHE A 180 3.19 10.76 18.28
CA PHE A 180 2.92 9.32 18.30
C PHE A 180 4.21 8.51 18.26
N TYR A 181 5.14 8.80 17.33
CA TYR A 181 6.41 8.06 17.26
C TYR A 181 7.25 8.17 18.54
N VAL A 182 7.35 9.36 19.15
CA VAL A 182 8.04 9.52 20.44
C VAL A 182 7.35 8.69 21.53
N SER A 183 6.02 8.74 21.60
CA SER A 183 5.24 7.99 22.59
C SER A 183 5.35 6.47 22.37
N LEU A 184 5.41 6.02 21.12
CA LEU A 184 5.63 4.63 20.74
C LEU A 184 7.00 4.14 21.23
N CYS A 185 8.07 4.91 21.01
CA CYS A 185 9.40 4.59 21.52
C CYS A 185 9.44 4.50 23.05
N ASP A 186 8.62 5.30 23.74
CA ASP A 186 8.54 5.34 25.21
C ASP A 186 7.58 4.30 25.81
N GLY A 187 6.88 3.51 24.97
CA GLY A 187 5.80 2.63 25.43
C GLY A 187 4.63 3.37 26.08
N ASN A 188 4.51 4.68 25.84
CA ASN A 188 3.48 5.53 26.44
C ASN A 188 2.17 5.42 25.67
N VAL A 189 1.31 4.48 26.09
CA VAL A 189 0.01 4.22 25.48
C VAL A 189 -0.91 5.44 25.50
N GLU A 190 -0.95 6.19 26.60
CA GLU A 190 -1.76 7.41 26.70
C GLU A 190 -1.26 8.49 25.73
N GLY A 191 0.07 8.63 25.60
CA GLY A 191 0.69 9.52 24.62
C GLY A 191 0.35 9.15 23.18
N MET A 192 0.39 7.86 22.84
CA MET A 192 -0.04 7.35 21.54
C MET A 192 -1.52 7.64 21.27
N HIS A 193 -2.40 7.35 22.22
CA HIS A 193 -3.84 7.63 22.12
C HIS A 193 -4.10 9.12 21.85
N ASN A 194 -3.55 10.01 22.67
CA ASN A 194 -3.72 11.45 22.55
C ASN A 194 -3.22 12.00 21.20
N ALA A 195 -2.15 11.42 20.66
CA ALA A 195 -1.63 11.79 19.34
C ALA A 195 -2.58 11.35 18.20
N LEU A 196 -3.16 10.15 18.31
CA LEU A 196 -4.14 9.66 17.33
C LEU A 196 -5.45 10.45 17.37
N GLU A 197 -5.95 10.83 18.55
CA GLU A 197 -7.13 11.70 18.71
C GLU A 197 -6.95 13.03 17.98
N LYS A 198 -5.76 13.65 18.05
CA LYS A 198 -5.46 14.88 17.28
C LYS A 198 -5.54 14.65 15.76
N LEU A 199 -5.20 13.45 15.27
CA LEU A 199 -5.28 13.11 13.84
C LEU A 199 -6.72 12.83 13.38
N LEU A 200 -7.65 12.55 14.30
CA LEU A 200 -9.07 12.39 14.03
C LEU A 200 -9.79 13.73 13.79
N ASP A 201 -9.19 14.86 14.18
CA ASP A 201 -9.71 16.19 13.84
C ASP A 201 -9.93 16.32 12.33
N LEU A 202 -11.14 16.71 11.93
CA LEU A 202 -11.56 16.70 10.53
C LEU A 202 -10.68 17.58 9.64
N LYS A 203 -10.16 18.70 10.16
CA LYS A 203 -9.32 19.63 9.39
C LYS A 203 -7.93 19.05 9.18
N ILE A 204 -7.38 18.31 10.15
CA ILE A 204 -6.12 17.58 10.02
C ILE A 204 -6.32 16.39 9.08
N ALA A 205 -7.35 15.56 9.30
CA ALA A 205 -7.67 14.39 8.49
C ALA A 205 -7.80 14.74 7.00
N LYS A 206 -8.60 15.76 6.65
CA LYS A 206 -8.76 16.22 5.25
C LYS A 206 -7.46 16.63 4.58
N ARG A 207 -6.47 17.13 5.33
CA ARG A 207 -5.16 17.53 4.79
C ARG A 207 -4.19 16.37 4.64
N ARG A 208 -4.26 15.42 5.58
CA ARG A 208 -3.33 14.29 5.68
C ARG A 208 -3.71 13.15 4.75
N VAL A 209 -5.00 12.93 4.56
CA VAL A 209 -5.54 11.76 3.86
C VAL A 209 -5.71 12.02 2.35
N ARG A 210 -5.82 13.29 1.94
CA ARG A 210 -5.98 13.69 0.54
C ARG A 210 -4.79 13.24 -0.31
N GLY A 211 -5.05 12.34 -1.27
CA GLY A 211 -4.07 11.84 -2.24
C GLY A 211 -3.11 10.78 -1.71
N TYR A 212 -3.22 10.35 -0.45
CA TYR A 212 -2.31 9.38 0.17
C TYR A 212 -2.70 7.92 -0.11
N CYS A 213 -3.98 7.59 0.04
CA CYS A 213 -4.54 6.29 -0.32
C CYS A 213 -5.93 6.51 -0.91
N VAL A 214 -5.97 6.84 -2.21
CA VAL A 214 -7.19 7.30 -2.88
C VAL A 214 -8.35 6.34 -2.63
N ASN A 215 -8.09 5.03 -2.64
CA ASN A 215 -9.08 3.95 -2.47
C ASN A 215 -9.82 3.90 -1.12
N PHE A 216 -9.36 4.65 -0.11
CA PHE A 216 -9.95 4.63 1.23
C PHE A 216 -10.12 6.02 1.84
N SER A 217 -9.38 7.00 1.31
CA SER A 217 -9.25 8.36 1.83
C SER A 217 -10.55 9.14 2.05
N TRP A 218 -11.66 8.73 1.43
CA TRP A 218 -12.96 9.39 1.58
C TRP A 218 -13.78 8.92 2.79
N PHE A 219 -13.51 7.74 3.35
CA PHE A 219 -14.29 7.15 4.46
C PHE A 219 -13.45 6.65 5.62
N LEU A 220 -12.16 6.37 5.38
CA LEU A 220 -11.22 5.99 6.43
C LEU A 220 -10.18 7.07 6.66
N ASN A 221 -9.85 7.30 7.93
CA ASN A 221 -8.65 8.02 8.34
C ASN A 221 -7.46 7.05 8.28
N VAL A 222 -6.97 6.85 7.06
CA VAL A 222 -5.89 5.88 6.77
C VAL A 222 -4.63 6.12 7.59
N ILE A 223 -4.34 7.37 7.99
CA ILE A 223 -3.18 7.68 8.84
C ILE A 223 -3.37 7.15 10.27
N VAL A 224 -4.54 7.34 10.86
CA VAL A 224 -4.84 6.78 12.20
C VAL A 224 -4.84 5.26 12.16
N LEU A 225 -5.36 4.66 11.07
CA LEU A 225 -5.30 3.21 10.88
C LEU A 225 -3.86 2.69 10.78
N GLU A 226 -2.99 3.33 9.99
CA GLU A 226 -1.58 2.92 9.88
C GLU A 226 -0.85 3.02 11.22
N LEU A 227 -0.94 4.16 11.91
CA LEU A 227 -0.24 4.36 13.18
C LEU A 227 -0.82 3.46 14.29
N GLY A 228 -2.14 3.34 14.38
CA GLY A 228 -2.78 2.40 15.29
C GLY A 228 -2.36 0.96 15.01
N LYS A 229 -2.27 0.57 13.73
CA LYS A 229 -1.80 -0.76 13.33
C LYS A 229 -0.34 -0.99 13.74
N ILE A 230 0.53 0.00 13.55
CA ILE A 230 1.92 -0.06 14.01
C ILE A 230 1.97 -0.29 15.53
N ALA A 231 1.20 0.46 16.31
CA ALA A 231 1.11 0.24 17.76
C ALA A 231 0.64 -1.19 18.09
N SER A 232 -0.38 -1.69 17.40
CA SER A 232 -0.92 -3.04 17.61
C SER A 232 0.06 -4.15 17.24
N ILE A 233 0.83 -3.99 16.14
CA ILE A 233 1.92 -4.91 15.76
C ILE A 233 2.97 -5.00 16.88
N HIS A 234 3.25 -3.89 17.56
CA HIS A 234 4.16 -3.84 18.70
C HIS A 234 3.53 -4.20 20.05
N GLY A 235 2.28 -4.71 20.04
CA GLY A 235 1.61 -5.22 21.24
C GLY A 235 0.88 -4.17 22.09
N PHE A 236 0.68 -2.94 21.59
CA PHE A 236 -0.05 -1.90 22.30
C PHE A 236 -1.51 -1.82 21.84
N ASP A 237 -2.46 -1.78 22.79
CA ASP A 237 -3.85 -1.36 22.55
C ASP A 237 -3.98 0.13 22.88
N VAL A 238 -4.14 0.96 21.85
CA VAL A 238 -4.25 2.43 21.97
C VAL A 238 -5.69 2.91 22.20
N GLY A 239 -6.67 2.00 22.31
CA GLY A 239 -8.05 2.33 22.67
C GLY A 239 -8.84 3.17 21.65
N ILE A 240 -8.38 3.26 20.40
CA ILE A 240 -9.09 3.96 19.33
C ILE A 240 -10.19 3.05 18.75
N ASP A 241 -11.43 3.54 18.77
CA ASP A 241 -12.54 2.98 18.02
C ASP A 241 -13.40 4.12 17.47
N HIS A 242 -13.09 4.55 16.24
CA HIS A 242 -13.74 5.69 15.60
C HIS A 242 -14.43 5.24 14.30
N PRO A 243 -15.57 5.82 13.90
CA PRO A 243 -16.24 5.47 12.64
C PRO A 243 -15.35 5.43 11.39
N THR A 244 -14.34 6.29 11.33
CA THR A 244 -13.36 6.36 10.22
C THR A 244 -12.02 5.68 10.54
N ALA A 245 -11.82 5.20 11.77
CA ALA A 245 -10.66 4.42 12.18
C ALA A 245 -11.11 3.35 13.20
N PRO A 246 -11.88 2.34 12.76
CA PRO A 246 -12.54 1.42 13.67
C PRO A 246 -11.57 0.39 14.24
N LYS A 247 -11.81 -0.05 15.47
CA LYS A 247 -10.89 -0.90 16.23
C LYS A 247 -10.50 -2.18 15.50
N GLU A 248 -11.45 -2.83 14.83
CA GLU A 248 -11.18 -4.10 14.14
C GLU A 248 -10.22 -4.01 12.94
N LEU A 249 -10.04 -2.80 12.39
CA LEU A 249 -9.04 -2.56 11.33
C LEU A 249 -7.67 -2.18 11.93
N ILE A 250 -7.64 -1.67 13.16
CA ILE A 250 -6.43 -1.34 13.91
C ILE A 250 -5.81 -2.61 14.52
N GLU A 251 -6.64 -3.46 15.13
CA GLU A 251 -6.21 -4.71 15.78
C GLU A 251 -5.39 -5.58 14.81
N TYR A 252 -4.14 -5.87 15.17
CA TYR A 252 -3.28 -6.79 14.42
C TYR A 252 -3.78 -8.22 14.62
N LYS A 253 -4.44 -8.75 13.60
CA LYS A 253 -5.06 -10.07 13.63
C LYS A 253 -4.86 -10.78 12.30
N PRO A 254 -3.68 -11.39 12.09
CA PRO A 254 -3.37 -12.14 10.87
C PRO A 254 -4.43 -13.20 10.57
N LEU A 255 -4.71 -13.42 9.29
CA LEU A 255 -5.55 -14.53 8.86
C LEU A 255 -4.86 -15.86 9.17
N ALA A 256 -5.66 -16.89 9.44
CA ALA A 256 -5.15 -18.25 9.61
C ALA A 256 -4.47 -18.77 8.34
N HIS A 257 -4.96 -18.34 7.17
CA HIS A 257 -4.40 -18.66 5.87
C HIS A 257 -4.56 -17.48 4.91
N TYR A 258 -3.54 -17.29 4.06
CA TYR A 258 -3.56 -16.31 2.97
C TYR A 258 -3.40 -17.05 1.65
N GLU A 259 -4.29 -16.78 0.72
CA GLU A 259 -4.28 -17.41 -0.61
C GLU A 259 -3.46 -16.59 -1.60
N ASP A 260 -2.71 -17.27 -2.46
CA ASP A 260 -2.11 -16.69 -3.65
C ASP A 260 -3.04 -16.97 -4.85
N PRO A 261 -3.86 -15.99 -5.29
CA PRO A 261 -4.90 -16.24 -6.29
C PRO A 261 -4.35 -16.50 -7.69
N TYR A 262 -3.08 -16.17 -7.95
CA TYR A 262 -2.42 -16.38 -9.23
C TYR A 262 -1.23 -17.33 -9.05
N ASP A 263 -1.09 -18.31 -9.93
CA ASP A 263 -0.06 -19.36 -9.80
C ASP A 263 1.36 -18.79 -9.74
N PHE A 264 1.65 -17.74 -10.51
CA PHE A 264 2.97 -17.11 -10.49
C PHE A 264 3.34 -16.51 -9.12
N MET A 265 2.36 -16.08 -8.30
CA MET A 265 2.65 -15.53 -6.98
C MET A 265 3.22 -16.58 -6.02
N LYS A 266 2.90 -17.86 -6.26
CA LYS A 266 3.38 -19.00 -5.47
C LYS A 266 4.87 -19.28 -5.72
N GLU A 267 5.39 -18.82 -6.86
CA GLU A 267 6.80 -18.99 -7.24
C GLU A 267 7.75 -18.04 -6.50
N TYR A 268 7.21 -16.96 -5.91
CA TYR A 268 8.01 -15.95 -5.21
C TYR A 268 8.40 -16.38 -3.79
N ASP A 269 9.69 -16.26 -3.48
CA ASP A 269 10.24 -16.56 -2.16
C ASP A 269 10.77 -15.28 -1.49
N PHE A 270 10.12 -14.87 -0.39
CA PHE A 270 10.52 -13.71 0.40
C PHE A 270 11.93 -13.83 1.02
N ASN A 271 12.52 -15.02 1.06
CA ASN A 271 13.87 -15.22 1.60
C ASN A 271 14.97 -15.06 0.55
N LYS A 272 14.60 -14.87 -0.72
CA LYS A 272 15.55 -14.66 -1.82
C LYS A 272 15.63 -13.18 -2.18
N PRO A 273 16.78 -12.71 -2.71
CA PRO A 273 16.88 -11.37 -3.26
C PRO A 273 15.78 -11.11 -4.29
N HIS A 274 15.11 -9.97 -4.20
CA HIS A 274 14.07 -9.58 -5.16
C HIS A 274 14.61 -9.54 -6.60
N GLN A 275 15.91 -9.27 -6.79
CA GLN A 275 16.55 -9.31 -8.10
C GLN A 275 16.44 -10.69 -8.78
N GLU A 276 16.47 -11.80 -8.04
CA GLU A 276 16.30 -13.14 -8.65
C GLU A 276 14.92 -13.30 -9.29
N TRP A 277 13.89 -12.69 -8.69
CA TRP A 277 12.54 -12.65 -9.26
C TRP A 277 12.49 -11.82 -10.55
N ILE A 278 13.11 -10.64 -10.54
CA ILE A 278 13.19 -9.77 -11.71
C ILE A 278 13.91 -10.50 -12.86
N ASP A 279 15.07 -11.10 -12.59
CA ASP A 279 15.89 -11.79 -13.59
C ASP A 279 15.13 -12.97 -14.21
N MET A 280 14.38 -13.73 -13.39
CA MET A 280 13.54 -14.83 -13.86
C MET A 280 12.50 -14.33 -14.89
N TRP A 281 11.80 -13.23 -14.59
CA TRP A 281 10.77 -12.69 -15.49
C TRP A 281 11.36 -12.05 -16.75
N GLN A 282 12.52 -11.42 -16.65
CA GLN A 282 13.24 -10.90 -17.80
C GLN A 282 13.64 -12.03 -18.76
N GLU A 283 14.12 -13.16 -18.24
CA GLU A 283 14.48 -14.31 -19.06
C GLU A 283 13.25 -14.97 -19.71
N ARG A 284 12.13 -15.11 -18.96
CA ARG A 284 10.85 -15.58 -19.53
C ARG A 284 10.39 -14.70 -20.70
N HIS A 285 10.49 -13.37 -20.54
CA HIS A 285 10.13 -12.43 -21.58
C HIS A 285 11.00 -12.57 -22.83
N LYS A 286 12.32 -12.68 -22.64
CA LYS A 286 13.27 -12.86 -23.74
C LYS A 286 12.99 -14.14 -24.54
N GLN A 287 12.70 -15.24 -23.86
CA GLN A 287 12.36 -16.52 -24.50
C GLN A 287 11.04 -16.44 -25.27
N ALA A 288 10.01 -15.83 -24.68
CA ALA A 288 8.71 -15.66 -25.33
C ALA A 288 8.81 -14.79 -26.59
N LYS A 289 9.56 -13.69 -26.51
CA LYS A 289 9.81 -12.79 -27.64
C LYS A 289 10.54 -13.49 -28.79
N ALA A 290 11.61 -14.25 -28.50
CA ALA A 290 12.34 -15.01 -29.51
C ALA A 290 11.44 -16.03 -30.22
N LYS A 291 10.58 -16.73 -29.47
CA LYS A 291 9.60 -17.67 -30.02
C LYS A 291 8.57 -16.98 -30.92
N GLN A 292 8.11 -15.78 -30.53
CA GLN A 292 7.18 -15.00 -31.34
C GLN A 292 7.80 -14.56 -32.67
N GLU A 293 9.03 -14.04 -32.63
CA GLU A 293 9.78 -13.62 -33.82
C GLU A 293 10.02 -14.80 -34.78
N GLU A 294 10.31 -15.99 -34.26
CA GLU A 294 10.45 -17.21 -35.07
C GLU A 294 9.13 -17.58 -35.78
N ILE A 295 8.01 -17.53 -35.07
CA ILE A 295 6.67 -17.81 -35.62
C ILE A 295 6.32 -16.81 -36.72
N GLU A 296 6.57 -15.52 -36.49
CA GLU A 296 6.32 -14.44 -37.46
C GLU A 296 7.19 -14.58 -38.70
N SER A 297 8.48 -14.91 -38.54
CA SER A 297 9.39 -15.19 -39.65
C SER A 297 8.92 -16.39 -40.50
N LYS A 298 8.46 -17.48 -39.86
CA LYS A 298 7.88 -18.64 -40.57
C LYS A 298 6.61 -18.26 -41.33
N LYS A 299 5.70 -17.50 -40.72
CA LYS A 299 4.47 -17.01 -41.36
C LYS A 299 4.79 -16.14 -42.58
N LEU A 300 5.76 -15.23 -42.47
CA LEU A 300 6.19 -14.38 -43.57
C LEU A 300 6.77 -15.19 -44.73
N LYS A 301 7.67 -16.15 -44.45
CA LYS A 301 8.23 -17.05 -45.46
C LYS A 301 7.14 -17.84 -46.19
N ASN A 302 6.18 -18.40 -45.45
CA ASN A 302 5.06 -19.12 -46.04
C ASN A 302 4.16 -18.23 -46.92
N ARG A 303 3.92 -16.98 -46.49
CA ARG A 303 3.15 -16.01 -47.29
C ARG A 303 3.87 -15.66 -48.59
N ILE A 304 5.18 -15.42 -48.53
CA ILE A 304 6.00 -15.16 -49.73
C ILE A 304 5.97 -16.36 -50.68
N LEU A 305 6.19 -17.58 -50.17
CA LEU A 305 6.14 -18.81 -50.99
C LEU A 305 4.77 -19.03 -51.64
N SER A 306 3.68 -18.63 -50.98
CA SER A 306 2.32 -18.73 -51.55
C SER A 306 2.07 -17.76 -52.72
N TRP A 307 2.75 -16.61 -52.76
CA TRP A 307 2.68 -15.67 -53.87
C TRP A 307 3.43 -16.14 -55.11
N PHE A 308 4.52 -16.90 -54.93
CA PHE A 308 5.28 -17.50 -56.03
C PHE A 308 4.71 -18.83 -56.56
N ARG A 309 3.60 -19.32 -55.98
CA ARG A 309 2.88 -20.53 -56.41
C ARG A 309 1.59 -20.24 -57.20
N LYS A 310 1.32 -18.97 -57.53
CA LYS A 310 0.25 -18.55 -58.45
C LYS A 310 0.84 -18.12 -59.79
#